data_AF-A0A2V9IT64-F1
#
_entry.id   AF-A0A2V9IT64-F1
#
_cell.length_a   1.000
_cell.length_b   1.000
_cell.length_c   1.000
_cell.angle_alpha   90.00
_cell.angle_beta   90.00
_cell.angle_gamma   90.00
#
_symmetry.space_group_name_H-M   'P 1'
#
loop_
_entity.id
_entity.type
_entity.pdbx_description
1 polymer ?
#
loop_
_entity_poly.entity_id
_entity_poly.type
_entity_poly.pdbx_seq_one_letter_code
_entity_poly.pdbx_strand_id
1 'polypeptide(L)'
;MHKAAVENAISSIGERDHRPLMESASNSRIVIYCQDGLGLGHLRRNIEIGKAFLKQTPEGEGQILLIADSPVAPFFQLPEGMDHIKLPSIRKVSAGQWQCARLRMSTLEVRKLRVSLLHDALVNYRPDLVLVDHMPGGAQGELIPALDGLKKAHPDCVIVLGLRDILDAQEVIMRVWDVEGAYQALRQYYDRVLIYGVQEIFDTARIYQLPDPPRGIHYCG
;
A
#
# COMPACT_ATOMS: atom_id res chain seq x y z
N MET A 1 2.36 -0.61 17.03
CA MET A 1 3.16 -1.44 16.11
C MET A 1 4.57 -1.50 16.69
N HIS A 2 5.04 -2.68 17.05
CA HIS A 2 6.36 -2.87 17.67
C HIS A 2 7.44 -2.71 16.58
N LYS A 3 8.62 -2.15 16.93
CA LYS A 3 9.75 -1.93 15.99
C LYS A 3 10.12 -3.20 15.20
N ALA A 4 10.05 -4.35 15.87
CA ALA A 4 10.29 -5.68 15.29
C ALA A 4 9.36 -6.01 14.09
N ALA A 5 8.08 -5.64 14.15
CA ALA A 5 7.14 -5.93 13.07
C ALA A 5 7.42 -5.15 11.79
N VAL A 6 8.02 -3.97 11.92
CA VAL A 6 8.46 -3.16 10.77
C VAL A 6 9.73 -3.75 10.17
N GLU A 7 10.68 -4.20 11.00
CA GLU A 7 11.92 -4.83 10.55
C GLU A 7 11.65 -6.17 9.83
N ASN A 8 10.75 -7.00 10.35
CA ASN A 8 10.33 -8.26 9.71
C ASN A 8 9.58 -8.01 8.38
N ALA A 9 8.74 -6.96 8.32
CA ALA A 9 8.10 -6.56 7.06
C ALA A 9 9.13 -6.21 5.98
N ILE A 10 10.23 -5.56 6.35
CA ILE A 10 11.31 -5.20 5.40
C ILE A 10 12.12 -6.43 5.00
N SER A 11 12.50 -7.29 5.94
CA SER A 11 13.22 -8.53 5.63
C SER A 11 12.41 -9.43 4.70
N SER A 12 11.10 -9.54 4.92
CA SER A 12 10.22 -10.32 4.06
C SER A 12 9.95 -9.64 2.72
N ILE A 13 9.99 -8.32 2.61
CA ILE A 13 10.04 -7.66 1.30
C ILE A 13 11.30 -8.11 0.53
N GLY A 14 12.41 -8.31 1.25
CA GLY A 14 13.75 -8.70 0.80
C GLY A 14 13.96 -10.09 0.18
N GLU A 15 13.07 -11.06 0.35
CA GLU A 15 13.38 -12.46 -0.01
C GLU A 15 12.87 -12.85 -1.42
N ARG A 16 13.81 -12.95 -2.39
CA ARG A 16 13.67 -13.80 -3.61
C ARG A 16 14.57 -15.03 -3.41
N ASP A 17 14.13 -16.23 -3.78
CA ASP A 17 14.97 -17.44 -4.03
C ASP A 17 16.41 -17.45 -3.46
N HIS A 18 16.56 -17.41 -2.12
CA HIS A 18 17.86 -17.44 -1.43
C HIS A 18 18.86 -16.30 -1.78
N ARG A 19 18.40 -15.18 -2.34
CA ARG A 19 19.16 -13.92 -2.43
C ARG A 19 18.40 -12.77 -1.77
N PRO A 20 18.99 -12.04 -0.82
CA PRO A 20 18.41 -10.78 -0.36
C PRO A 20 18.29 -9.82 -1.55
N LEU A 21 17.18 -9.07 -1.65
CA LEU A 21 16.96 -7.97 -2.61
C LEU A 21 18.17 -7.00 -2.72
N MET A 22 19.04 -7.03 -1.72
CA MET A 22 20.14 -6.11 -1.47
C MET A 22 21.41 -6.38 -2.30
N GLU A 23 21.51 -7.47 -3.09
CA GLU A 23 22.74 -7.76 -3.84
C GLU A 23 22.75 -7.28 -5.31
N SER A 24 21.66 -6.75 -5.87
CA SER A 24 21.63 -6.41 -7.31
C SER A 24 20.94 -5.10 -7.74
N ALA A 25 20.56 -4.20 -6.84
CA ALA A 25 19.86 -2.97 -7.24
C ALA A 25 20.61 -1.73 -6.76
N SER A 26 21.54 -1.24 -7.58
CA SER A 26 21.92 0.17 -7.52
C SER A 26 20.66 1.01 -7.77
N ASN A 27 20.19 1.72 -6.73
CA ASN A 27 19.02 2.62 -6.74
C ASN A 27 17.64 1.94 -6.63
N SER A 28 17.24 1.53 -5.43
CA SER A 28 15.93 0.91 -5.14
C SER A 28 14.81 1.94 -4.99
N ARG A 29 13.77 1.83 -5.82
CA ARG A 29 12.60 2.73 -5.82
C ARG A 29 11.35 2.05 -5.28
N ILE A 30 10.78 2.63 -4.25
CA ILE A 30 9.53 2.15 -3.64
C ILE A 30 8.43 3.19 -3.79
N VAL A 31 7.24 2.75 -4.19
CA VAL A 31 6.01 3.51 -3.98
C VAL A 31 5.28 2.94 -2.78
N ILE A 32 4.82 3.81 -1.89
CA ILE A 32 3.90 3.44 -0.82
C ILE A 32 2.57 4.13 -1.08
N TYR A 33 1.51 3.38 -1.37
CA TYR A 33 0.16 3.92 -1.43
C TYR A 33 -0.51 3.76 -0.06
N CYS A 34 -0.85 4.89 0.56
CA CYS A 34 -1.45 4.97 1.87
C CYS A 34 -2.85 5.60 1.78
N GLN A 35 -3.88 4.76 1.94
CA GLN A 35 -5.25 5.21 2.10
C GLN A 35 -5.56 5.38 3.59
N ASP A 36 -5.58 6.62 4.09
CA ASP A 36 -5.84 6.93 5.50
C ASP A 36 -7.12 7.78 5.69
N GLY A 37 -7.59 8.45 4.62
CA GLY A 37 -8.78 9.30 4.64
C GLY A 37 -8.65 10.47 5.62
N LEU A 38 -9.03 10.26 6.88
CA LEU A 38 -8.95 11.23 7.99
C LEU A 38 -7.99 10.81 9.11
N GLY A 39 -7.46 9.59 9.06
CA GLY A 39 -6.60 9.03 10.10
C GLY A 39 -5.15 9.52 10.04
N LEU A 40 -4.43 9.18 11.11
CA LEU A 40 -2.96 9.33 11.23
C LEU A 40 -2.26 7.98 11.31
N GLY A 41 -3.02 6.90 11.50
CA GLY A 41 -2.47 5.59 11.87
C GLY A 41 -1.76 4.92 10.69
N HIS A 42 -2.39 4.96 9.51
CA HIS A 42 -1.80 4.40 8.30
C HIS A 42 -0.64 5.26 7.83
N LEU A 43 -0.81 6.58 7.79
CA LEU A 43 0.22 7.52 7.39
C LEU A 43 1.48 7.40 8.25
N ARG A 44 1.33 7.42 9.58
CA ARG A 44 2.46 7.24 10.50
C ARG A 44 3.14 5.89 10.30
N ARG A 45 2.38 4.81 10.16
CA ARG A 45 2.93 3.47 9.91
C ARG A 45 3.77 3.44 8.64
N ASN A 46 3.22 3.93 7.53
CA ASN A 46 3.90 3.92 6.24
C ASN A 46 5.17 4.78 6.23
N ILE A 47 5.18 5.91 6.96
CA ILE A 47 6.38 6.71 7.16
C ILE A 47 7.43 5.94 7.98
N GLU A 48 7.05 5.23 9.04
CA GLU A 48 8.00 4.44 9.83
C GLU A 48 8.54 3.21 9.05
N ILE A 49 7.71 2.56 8.24
CA ILE A 49 8.15 1.52 7.29
C ILE A 49 9.17 2.10 6.31
N GLY A 50 8.86 3.25 5.70
CA GLY A 50 9.77 3.90 4.76
C GLY A 50 11.09 4.32 5.40
N LYS A 51 11.07 4.90 6.61
CA LYS A 51 12.29 5.21 7.38
C LYS A 51 13.13 3.99 7.65
N ALA A 52 12.51 2.88 8.04
CA ALA A 52 13.24 1.65 8.34
C ALA A 52 13.82 1.03 7.06
N PHE A 53 13.13 1.11 5.92
CA PHE A 53 13.67 0.71 4.62
C PHE A 53 14.90 1.54 4.23
N LEU A 54 14.80 2.88 4.31
CA LEU A 54 15.90 3.78 3.96
C LEU A 54 17.13 3.55 4.85
N LYS A 55 16.95 3.23 6.13
CA LYS A 55 18.05 2.88 7.03
C LYS A 55 18.79 1.59 6.68
N GLN A 56 18.12 0.66 6.01
CA GLN A 56 18.70 -0.62 5.59
C GLN A 56 19.28 -0.55 4.19
N THR A 57 18.99 0.52 3.44
CA THR A 57 19.50 0.73 2.08
C THR A 57 20.79 1.56 2.14
N PRO A 58 21.79 1.31 1.27
CA PRO A 58 22.95 2.18 1.16
C PRO A 58 22.55 3.65 0.96
N GLU A 59 23.35 4.55 1.53
CA GLU A 59 23.09 5.99 1.47
C GLU A 59 22.99 6.48 0.03
N GLY A 60 21.92 7.21 -0.29
CA GLY A 60 21.66 7.73 -1.64
C GLY A 60 21.07 6.72 -2.64
N GLU A 61 20.92 5.44 -2.27
CA GLU A 61 20.36 4.42 -3.17
C GLU A 61 18.88 4.12 -2.89
N GLY A 62 18.35 4.50 -1.73
CA GLY A 62 16.94 4.29 -1.39
C GLY A 62 16.09 5.50 -1.78
N GLN A 63 15.04 5.27 -2.58
CA GLN A 63 14.09 6.31 -2.96
C GLN A 63 12.66 5.84 -2.68
N ILE A 64 11.88 6.66 -1.97
CA ILE A 64 10.49 6.37 -1.63
C ILE A 64 9.58 7.49 -2.11
N LEU A 65 8.54 7.12 -2.83
CA LEU A 65 7.41 7.98 -3.14
C LEU A 65 6.17 7.53 -2.35
N LEU A 66 5.79 8.31 -1.34
CA LEU A 66 4.56 8.10 -0.57
C LEU A 66 3.39 8.78 -1.27
N ILE A 67 2.37 8.04 -1.68
CA ILE A 67 1.12 8.58 -2.20
C ILE A 67 0.06 8.47 -1.11
N ALA A 68 -0.37 9.61 -0.56
CA ALA A 68 -1.29 9.64 0.57
C ALA A 68 -2.49 10.55 0.31
N ASP A 69 -3.66 10.18 0.82
CA ASP A 69 -4.88 10.99 0.74
C ASP A 69 -5.20 11.79 2.01
N SER A 70 -4.48 11.52 3.11
CA SER A 70 -4.68 12.21 4.37
C SER A 70 -4.44 13.72 4.23
N PRO A 71 -5.35 14.59 4.73
CA PRO A 71 -5.17 16.03 4.65
C PRO A 71 -3.99 16.55 5.47
N VAL A 72 -3.43 15.72 6.36
CA VAL A 72 -2.31 16.08 7.23
C VAL A 72 -0.95 15.61 6.72
N ALA A 73 -0.89 14.83 5.63
CA ALA A 73 0.37 14.31 5.07
C ALA A 73 1.46 15.40 4.88
N PRO A 74 1.13 16.62 4.42
CA PRO A 74 2.13 17.69 4.28
C PRO A 74 2.78 18.17 5.57
N PHE A 75 2.22 17.85 6.75
CA PHE A 75 2.76 18.28 8.04
C PHE A 75 3.70 17.25 8.68
N PHE A 76 3.87 16.07 8.07
CA PHE A 76 4.81 15.07 8.55
C PHE A 76 6.21 15.36 8.03
N GLN A 77 7.19 15.30 8.92
CA GLN A 77 8.60 15.31 8.54
C GLN A 77 8.97 13.98 7.87
N LEU A 78 9.38 14.06 6.62
CA LEU A 78 9.90 12.94 5.86
C LEU A 78 11.44 12.88 5.97
N PRO A 79 12.04 11.69 6.03
CA PRO A 79 13.49 11.53 5.95
C PRO A 79 14.01 11.88 4.55
N GLU A 80 15.31 12.11 4.42
CA GLU A 80 15.98 12.17 3.12
C GLU A 80 15.76 10.86 2.34
N GLY A 81 15.58 10.96 1.02
CA GLY A 81 15.22 9.83 0.17
C GLY A 81 13.71 9.51 0.13
N MET A 82 12.88 10.26 0.85
CA MET A 82 11.42 10.11 0.83
C MET A 82 10.71 11.41 0.48
N ASP A 83 9.79 11.35 -0.48
CA ASP A 83 8.88 12.46 -0.82
C ASP A 83 7.42 11.95 -0.89
N HIS A 84 6.46 12.86 -1.00
CA HIS A 84 5.05 12.50 -1.10
C HIS A 84 4.25 13.19 -2.20
N ILE A 85 3.31 12.45 -2.78
CA ILE A 85 2.17 13.01 -3.52
C ILE A 85 0.97 13.01 -2.59
N LYS A 86 0.46 14.21 -2.31
CA LYS A 86 -0.79 14.39 -1.56
C LYS A 86 -1.97 14.39 -2.53
N LEU A 87 -2.78 13.32 -2.52
CA LEU A 87 -3.99 13.23 -3.32
C LEU A 87 -5.09 14.16 -2.78
N PRO A 88 -5.99 14.69 -3.64
CA PRO A 88 -7.20 15.37 -3.18
C PRO A 88 -8.00 14.48 -2.24
N SER A 89 -8.17 14.90 -0.98
CA SER A 89 -8.69 14.04 0.08
C SER A 89 -10.17 13.74 -0.15
N ILE A 90 -10.57 12.50 0.11
CA ILE A 90 -11.96 12.05 0.10
C ILE A 90 -12.32 11.46 1.45
N ARG A 91 -13.59 11.51 1.83
CA ARG A 91 -14.11 10.93 3.07
C ARG A 91 -15.35 10.10 2.79
N LYS A 92 -15.46 8.97 3.46
CA LYS A 92 -16.68 8.16 3.47
C LYS A 92 -17.69 8.85 4.38
N VAL A 93 -18.86 9.19 3.85
CA VAL A 93 -19.93 9.85 4.62
C VAL A 93 -21.03 8.87 5.02
N SER A 94 -21.23 7.80 4.26
CA SER A 94 -22.09 6.67 4.60
C SER A 94 -21.68 5.42 3.79
N ALA A 95 -22.38 4.30 3.94
CA ALA A 95 -22.11 3.09 3.18
C ALA A 95 -22.16 3.37 1.66
N GLY A 96 -21.04 3.18 0.97
CA GLY A 96 -20.90 3.44 -0.47
C GLY A 96 -20.86 4.92 -0.88
N GLN A 97 -21.09 5.87 0.03
CA GLN A 97 -21.07 7.29 -0.30
C GLN A 97 -19.78 7.96 0.14
N TRP A 98 -19.15 8.63 -0.82
CA TRP A 98 -17.90 9.35 -0.64
C TRP A 98 -18.06 10.80 -1.08
N GLN A 99 -17.37 11.71 -0.41
CA GLN A 99 -17.34 13.13 -0.75
C GLN A 99 -15.90 13.65 -0.74
N CYS A 100 -15.62 14.65 -1.57
CA CYS A 100 -14.37 15.38 -1.47
C CYS A 100 -14.32 16.15 -0.14
N ALA A 101 -13.16 16.15 0.52
CA ALA A 101 -13.01 16.78 1.82
C ALA A 101 -12.98 18.32 1.74
N ARG A 102 -12.48 18.89 0.63
CA ARG A 102 -12.26 20.34 0.48
C ARG A 102 -12.66 20.93 -0.86
N LEU A 103 -12.46 20.20 -1.96
CA LEU A 103 -12.78 20.72 -3.30
C LEU A 103 -14.28 20.66 -3.54
N ARG A 104 -14.82 21.67 -4.24
CA ARG A 104 -16.20 21.69 -4.73
C ARG A 104 -16.31 20.92 -6.04
N MET A 105 -16.03 19.62 -5.98
CA MET A 105 -16.06 18.69 -7.11
C MET A 105 -16.98 17.53 -6.79
N SER A 106 -17.61 16.96 -7.81
CA SER A 106 -18.33 15.70 -7.65
C SER A 106 -17.36 14.56 -7.31
N THR A 107 -17.88 13.52 -6.66
CA THR A 107 -17.12 12.30 -6.34
C THR A 107 -16.54 11.63 -7.59
N LEU A 108 -17.25 11.71 -8.72
CA LEU A 108 -16.77 11.15 -9.99
C LEU A 108 -15.57 11.93 -10.55
N GLU A 109 -15.61 13.26 -10.51
CA GLU A 109 -14.52 14.10 -11.02
C GLU A 109 -13.26 13.96 -10.17
N VAL A 110 -13.39 13.97 -8.83
CA VAL A 110 -12.23 13.79 -7.95
C VAL A 110 -11.64 12.38 -8.09
N ARG A 111 -12.48 11.35 -8.27
CA ARG A 111 -12.00 9.99 -8.53
C ARG A 111 -11.24 9.91 -9.85
N LYS A 112 -11.74 10.51 -10.94
CA LYS A 112 -11.02 10.57 -12.22
C LYS A 112 -9.65 11.23 -12.08
N LEU A 113 -9.58 12.37 -11.38
CA LEU A 113 -8.31 13.06 -11.12
C LEU A 113 -7.34 12.17 -10.33
N ARG A 114 -7.82 11.50 -9.27
CA ARG A 114 -7.01 10.60 -8.45
C ARG A 114 -6.49 9.40 -9.25
N VAL A 115 -7.34 8.79 -10.07
CA VAL A 115 -6.94 7.69 -10.98
C VAL A 115 -5.81 8.12 -11.91
N SER A 116 -5.93 9.30 -12.55
CA SER A 116 -4.88 9.82 -13.43
C SER A 116 -3.57 10.08 -12.68
N LEU A 117 -3.63 10.74 -11.51
CA LEU A 117 -2.46 11.00 -10.68
C LEU A 117 -1.76 9.70 -10.25
N LEU A 118 -2.53 8.70 -9.82
CA LEU A 118 -1.99 7.40 -9.42
C LEU A 118 -1.34 6.67 -10.59
N HIS A 119 -2.02 6.60 -11.73
CA HIS A 119 -1.50 5.96 -12.93
C HIS A 119 -0.18 6.60 -13.36
N ASP A 120 -0.16 7.92 -13.50
CA ASP A 120 1.02 8.64 -13.97
C ASP A 120 2.17 8.57 -12.96
N ALA A 121 1.88 8.62 -11.66
CA ALA A 121 2.89 8.43 -10.63
C ALA A 121 3.53 7.03 -10.72
N LEU A 122 2.73 5.97 -10.73
CA LEU A 122 3.25 4.60 -10.75
C LEU A 122 4.04 4.29 -12.02
N VAL A 123 3.50 4.64 -13.19
CA VAL A 123 4.13 4.32 -14.49
C VAL A 123 5.41 5.13 -14.73
N ASN A 124 5.43 6.42 -14.37
CA ASN A 124 6.58 7.28 -14.63
C ASN A 124 7.66 7.20 -13.54
N TYR A 125 7.29 6.90 -12.29
CA TYR A 125 8.28 6.73 -11.22
C TYR A 125 9.10 5.44 -11.38
N ARG A 126 8.50 4.41 -12.00
CA ARG A 126 9.11 3.10 -12.26
C ARG A 126 9.60 2.43 -10.97
N PRO A 127 8.70 2.16 -10.01
CA PRO A 127 9.09 1.51 -8.76
C PRO A 127 9.53 0.07 -9.02
N ASP A 128 10.51 -0.39 -8.25
CA ASP A 128 10.84 -1.81 -8.10
C ASP A 128 9.81 -2.52 -7.21
N LEU A 129 9.20 -1.75 -6.29
CA LEU A 129 8.19 -2.25 -5.36
C LEU A 129 7.07 -1.24 -5.10
N VAL A 130 5.84 -1.73 -5.06
CA VAL A 130 4.67 -0.97 -4.59
C VAL A 130 4.14 -1.62 -3.31
N LEU A 131 4.16 -0.88 -2.21
CA LEU A 131 3.46 -1.25 -0.98
C LEU A 131 2.10 -0.55 -0.94
N VAL A 132 1.02 -1.32 -0.99
CA VAL A 132 -0.34 -0.82 -0.83
C VAL A 132 -0.79 -1.11 0.59
N ASP A 133 -1.10 -0.09 1.37
CA ASP A 133 -1.60 -0.24 2.73
C ASP A 133 -3.12 0.02 2.76
N HIS A 134 -3.87 -0.92 3.32
CA HIS A 134 -5.34 -0.94 3.46
C HIS A 134 -6.11 -1.72 2.36
N MET A 135 -6.71 -1.07 1.36
CA MET A 135 -7.60 -1.74 0.38
C MET A 135 -6.84 -2.14 -0.89
N PRO A 136 -6.96 -3.39 -1.39
CA PRO A 136 -6.29 -3.83 -2.61
C PRO A 136 -6.61 -3.01 -3.86
N GLY A 137 -7.84 -2.50 -3.97
CA GLY A 137 -8.24 -1.65 -5.10
C GLY A 137 -7.96 -0.15 -4.87
N GLY A 138 -7.44 0.24 -3.71
CA GLY A 138 -7.50 1.61 -3.22
C GLY A 138 -8.93 2.11 -3.02
N ALA A 139 -9.08 3.39 -2.68
CA ALA A 139 -10.39 3.95 -2.41
C ALA A 139 -11.29 3.91 -3.66
N GLN A 140 -12.44 3.23 -3.58
CA GLN A 140 -13.38 3.09 -4.69
C GLN A 140 -12.74 2.50 -5.97
N GLY A 141 -11.76 1.61 -5.83
CA GLY A 141 -11.10 0.94 -6.96
C GLY A 141 -10.20 1.86 -7.79
N GLU A 142 -9.81 3.03 -7.28
CA GLU A 142 -9.01 4.01 -8.01
C GLU A 142 -7.59 3.54 -8.37
N LEU A 143 -7.08 2.56 -7.64
CA LEU A 143 -5.71 2.07 -7.82
C LEU A 143 -5.65 1.04 -8.97
N ILE A 144 -6.76 0.38 -9.29
CA ILE A 144 -6.81 -0.71 -10.29
C ILE A 144 -6.22 -0.31 -11.64
N PRO A 145 -6.59 0.84 -12.26
CA PRO A 145 -6.00 1.23 -13.55
C PRO A 145 -4.50 1.50 -13.44
N ALA A 146 -4.02 1.99 -12.30
CA ALA A 146 -2.61 2.27 -12.07
C ALA A 146 -1.80 0.97 -11.90
N LEU A 147 -2.34 -0.04 -11.21
CA LEU A 147 -1.70 -1.36 -11.09
C LEU A 147 -1.65 -2.09 -12.44
N ASP A 148 -2.73 -2.02 -13.22
CA ASP A 148 -2.78 -2.59 -14.57
C ASP A 148 -1.76 -1.91 -15.51
N GLY A 149 -1.73 -0.58 -15.52
CA GLY A 149 -0.73 0.18 -16.29
C GLY A 149 0.70 -0.11 -15.85
N LEU A 150 0.94 -0.20 -14.54
CA LEU A 150 2.24 -0.54 -13.98
C LEU A 150 2.70 -1.94 -14.40
N LYS A 151 1.87 -2.98 -14.26
CA LYS A 151 2.25 -4.34 -14.67
C LYS A 151 2.54 -4.46 -16.16
N LYS A 152 1.86 -3.68 -17.00
CA LYS A 152 2.11 -3.64 -18.45
C LYS A 152 3.43 -2.92 -18.78
N ALA A 153 3.73 -1.83 -18.08
CA ALA A 153 4.90 -1.01 -18.35
C ALA A 153 6.19 -1.55 -17.70
N HIS A 154 6.08 -2.11 -16.49
CA HIS A 154 7.17 -2.56 -15.63
C HIS A 154 6.81 -3.92 -15.00
N PRO A 155 6.81 -5.03 -15.78
CA PRO A 155 6.34 -6.35 -15.33
C PRO A 155 7.16 -6.95 -14.17
N ASP A 156 8.38 -6.48 -13.96
CA ASP A 156 9.26 -6.95 -12.87
C ASP A 156 8.99 -6.27 -11.52
N CYS A 157 8.13 -5.24 -11.49
CA CYS A 157 7.74 -4.54 -10.27
C CYS A 157 6.96 -5.48 -9.35
N VAL A 158 7.35 -5.53 -8.07
CA VAL A 158 6.69 -6.37 -7.05
C VAL A 158 5.62 -5.56 -6.34
N ILE A 159 4.39 -6.05 -6.33
CA ILE A 159 3.24 -5.38 -5.71
C ILE A 159 2.85 -6.13 -4.43
N VAL A 160 2.92 -5.44 -3.30
CA VAL A 160 2.73 -5.98 -1.95
C VAL A 160 1.54 -5.32 -1.27
N LEU A 161 0.68 -6.12 -0.65
CA LEU A 161 -0.40 -5.62 0.21
C LEU A 161 0.05 -5.66 1.67
N GLY A 162 -0.03 -4.54 2.37
CA GLY A 162 0.13 -4.44 3.82
C GLY A 162 -1.22 -4.41 4.53
N LEU A 163 -1.44 -5.32 5.48
CA LEU A 163 -2.67 -5.43 6.28
C LEU A 163 -2.37 -5.39 7.77
N ARG A 164 -3.30 -4.81 8.53
CA ARG A 164 -3.37 -5.07 9.98
C ARG A 164 -3.91 -6.48 10.20
N ASP A 165 -3.55 -7.08 11.32
CA ASP A 165 -4.07 -8.38 11.74
C ASP A 165 -5.59 -8.38 11.89
N ILE A 166 -6.15 -7.37 12.57
CA ILE A 166 -7.58 -7.20 12.77
C ILE A 166 -8.05 -5.95 12.02
N LEU A 167 -8.94 -6.15 11.05
CA LEU A 167 -9.50 -5.09 10.21
C LEU A 167 -10.87 -4.64 10.76
N ASP A 168 -11.79 -5.59 10.92
CA ASP A 168 -13.14 -5.45 11.49
C ASP A 168 -13.73 -6.86 11.70
N ALA A 169 -15.02 -6.99 12.01
CA ALA A 169 -15.74 -8.25 12.01
C ALA A 169 -15.62 -8.98 10.66
N GLN A 170 -15.44 -10.30 10.70
CA GLN A 170 -15.21 -11.14 9.53
C GLN A 170 -16.26 -10.92 8.44
N GLU A 171 -17.54 -10.97 8.79
CA GLU A 171 -18.65 -10.85 7.85
C GLU A 171 -18.69 -9.47 7.19
N VAL A 172 -18.28 -8.43 7.92
CA VAL A 172 -18.19 -7.06 7.40
C VAL A 172 -17.06 -6.97 6.38
N ILE A 173 -15.87 -7.48 6.71
CA ILE A 173 -14.72 -7.45 5.81
C ILE A 173 -14.99 -8.23 4.54
N MET A 174 -15.44 -9.49 4.66
CA MET A 174 -15.73 -10.33 3.51
C MET A 174 -16.75 -9.68 2.58
N ARG A 175 -17.85 -9.17 3.13
CA ARG A 175 -18.88 -8.47 2.34
C ARG A 175 -18.34 -7.24 1.62
N VAL A 176 -17.57 -6.41 2.31
CA VAL A 176 -17.00 -5.19 1.72
C VAL A 176 -16.00 -5.56 0.62
N TRP A 177 -15.15 -6.56 0.87
CA TRP A 177 -14.12 -7.00 -0.07
C TRP A 177 -14.69 -7.67 -1.32
N ASP A 178 -15.79 -8.40 -1.19
CA ASP A 178 -16.54 -8.92 -2.32
C ASP A 178 -17.14 -7.79 -3.16
N VAL A 179 -17.84 -6.85 -2.53
CA VAL A 179 -18.51 -5.74 -3.23
C VAL A 179 -17.50 -4.81 -3.91
N GLU A 180 -16.36 -4.54 -3.27
CA GLU A 180 -15.33 -3.65 -3.80
C GLU A 180 -14.31 -4.37 -4.70
N GLY A 181 -14.46 -5.69 -4.93
CA GLY A 181 -13.59 -6.47 -5.81
C GLY A 181 -12.16 -6.67 -5.27
N ALA A 182 -11.96 -6.56 -3.95
CA ALA A 182 -10.65 -6.66 -3.31
C ALA A 182 -10.00 -8.03 -3.53
N TYR A 183 -10.78 -9.12 -3.45
CA TYR A 183 -10.29 -10.47 -3.71
C TYR A 183 -9.84 -10.67 -5.16
N GLN A 184 -10.55 -10.05 -6.11
CA GLN A 184 -10.15 -10.08 -7.52
C GLN A 184 -8.86 -9.30 -7.73
N ALA A 185 -8.75 -8.10 -7.14
CA ALA A 185 -7.56 -7.29 -7.22
C ALA A 185 -6.33 -8.02 -6.64
N LEU A 186 -6.49 -8.67 -5.49
CA LEU A 186 -5.47 -9.52 -4.87
C LEU A 186 -4.96 -10.60 -5.81
N ARG A 187 -5.86 -11.38 -6.42
CA ARG A 187 -5.48 -12.45 -7.36
C ARG A 187 -4.78 -11.94 -8.62
N GLN A 188 -5.13 -10.75 -9.10
CA GLN A 188 -4.64 -10.25 -10.38
C GLN A 188 -3.33 -9.46 -10.24
N TYR A 189 -3.22 -8.64 -9.19
CA TYR A 189 -2.17 -7.63 -9.12
C TYR A 189 -1.11 -7.92 -8.06
N TYR A 190 -1.43 -8.62 -6.98
CA TYR A 190 -0.54 -8.72 -5.84
C TYR A 190 0.35 -9.95 -5.87
N ASP A 191 1.63 -9.74 -5.58
CA ASP A 191 2.65 -10.78 -5.54
C ASP A 191 2.86 -11.30 -4.11
N ARG A 192 2.62 -10.48 -3.09
CA ARG A 192 2.77 -10.84 -1.66
C ARG A 192 1.76 -10.10 -0.79
N VAL A 193 1.39 -10.72 0.33
CA VAL A 193 0.64 -10.06 1.42
C VAL A 193 1.48 -10.09 2.70
N LEU A 194 1.59 -8.93 3.36
CA LEU A 194 2.21 -8.77 4.67
C LEU A 194 1.13 -8.46 5.69
N ILE A 195 1.11 -9.23 6.78
CA ILE A 195 0.17 -9.07 7.89
C ILE A 195 0.94 -8.59 9.10
N TYR A 196 0.56 -7.42 9.61
CA TYR A 196 1.19 -6.75 10.73
C TYR A 196 0.69 -7.28 12.07
N GLY A 197 0.84 -8.58 12.31
CA GLY A 197 0.53 -9.23 13.58
C GLY A 197 1.07 -10.65 13.61
N VAL A 198 0.57 -11.44 14.55
CA VAL A 198 1.06 -12.78 14.90
C VAL A 198 0.00 -13.82 14.52
N GLN A 199 0.36 -14.80 13.69
CA GLN A 199 -0.58 -15.78 13.16
C GLN A 199 -1.24 -16.61 14.27
N GLU A 200 -0.48 -16.97 15.29
CA GLU A 200 -0.92 -17.77 16.44
C GLU A 200 -1.99 -17.04 17.28
N ILE A 201 -1.98 -15.71 17.25
CA ILE A 201 -2.96 -14.88 17.97
C ILE A 201 -4.20 -14.66 17.09
N PHE A 202 -3.98 -14.31 15.82
CA PHE A 202 -5.07 -14.04 14.89
C PHE A 202 -4.68 -14.40 13.46
N ASP A 203 -5.27 -15.49 12.96
CA ASP A 203 -5.05 -16.00 11.60
C ASP A 203 -5.85 -15.18 10.56
N THR A 204 -5.45 -13.92 10.36
CA THR A 204 -6.00 -12.97 9.39
C THR A 204 -6.22 -13.58 8.00
N ALA A 205 -5.26 -14.36 7.49
CA ALA A 205 -5.33 -14.98 6.18
C ALA A 205 -6.51 -15.95 6.09
N ARG A 206 -6.64 -16.85 7.06
CA ARG A 206 -7.75 -17.82 7.12
C ARG A 206 -9.08 -17.14 7.42
N ILE A 207 -9.11 -16.22 8.39
CA ILE A 207 -10.33 -15.56 8.87
C ILE A 207 -10.97 -14.72 7.76
N TYR A 208 -10.18 -13.92 7.05
CA TYR A 208 -10.67 -13.09 5.94
C TYR A 208 -10.61 -13.77 4.58
N GLN A 209 -10.26 -15.06 4.52
CA GLN A 209 -10.20 -15.87 3.31
C GLN A 209 -9.35 -15.23 2.21
N LEU A 210 -8.15 -14.78 2.60
CA LEU A 210 -7.22 -14.16 1.67
C LEU A 210 -6.77 -15.18 0.63
N PRO A 211 -6.78 -14.84 -0.67
CA PRO A 211 -6.20 -15.70 -1.70
C PRO A 211 -4.67 -15.76 -1.53
N ASP A 212 -4.09 -16.91 -1.84
CA ASP A 212 -2.64 -17.08 -1.82
C ASP A 212 -2.01 -16.34 -3.00
N PRO A 213 -1.17 -15.31 -2.75
CA PRO A 213 -0.44 -14.65 -3.81
C PRO A 213 0.81 -15.48 -4.21
N PRO A 214 1.40 -15.25 -5.39
CA PRO A 214 2.53 -16.03 -5.89
C PRO A 214 3.74 -16.16 -4.94
N ARG A 215 4.02 -15.12 -4.14
CA ARG A 215 5.13 -15.10 -3.18
C ARG A 215 4.65 -15.29 -1.74
N GLY A 216 3.43 -15.76 -1.54
CA GLY A 216 2.88 -16.14 -0.23
C GLY A 216 2.44 -14.98 0.66
N ILE A 217 1.94 -15.37 1.83
CA ILE A 217 1.48 -14.48 2.90
C ILE A 217 2.49 -14.57 4.04
N HIS A 218 2.90 -13.42 4.59
CA HIS A 218 3.87 -13.37 5.69
C HIS A 218 3.32 -12.56 6.87
N TYR A 219 3.43 -13.11 8.08
CA TYR A 219 3.12 -12.45 9.34
C TYR A 219 4.38 -11.82 9.92
N CYS A 220 4.34 -10.54 10.22
CA CYS A 220 5.53 -9.79 10.61
C CYS A 220 5.74 -9.74 12.13
N GLY A 221 4.77 -10.18 12.95
CA GLY A 221 4.77 -10.06 14.41
C GLY A 221 5.36 -11.25 15.13
#